data_AF-A0A8J7NWR3-F1
#
_entry.id   AF-A0A8J7NWR3-F1
#
_cell.length_a   1.000
_cell.length_b   1.000
_cell.length_c   1.000
_cell.angle_alpha   90.00
_cell.angle_beta   90.00
_cell.angle_gamma   90.00
#
_symmetry.space_group_name_H-M   'P 1'
#
loop_
_entity.id
_entity.type
_entity.pdbx_description
1 polymer ?
#
loop_
_entity_poly.entity_id
_entity_poly.type
_entity_poly.pdbx_seq_one_letter_code
_entity_poly.pdbx_strand_id
1 'polypeptide(L)'
;MQGCRSLLHINEDNGRFLLLALLISLYLLCGAAVFSAIERPSELEAQSLWNRTFFNFSDTFNISLQDLSSFLRDYEAAIAAGIRADSLRPRWDFTGAFYFVGTVVSTIGFGMTTPATVAGKVFLIFYGLLGCAGTILFFNLFLERIITLLAVIMKAFHERQLRRSGLLPPTIRRGSAFSDSGSLAGWKPSVYYVMMILGLSAIILSCCASAMYTPVEGWNYIDSLYYCFVTFSTIGFGDLVSSQNAAYENQGLYRFGNFVFILMGVCCIYSLFNVISIVIKQVLNWMLKKMDCLCCRRCHKTNAFLGRRNAITPGSRLRRGHLPSETEGTCDSDTEGRRLSGEMISMRDLTASNKVSLAIMQKQLSETANGFPRTVCGSSRHNGFSGGVGALAIMNNRLAETSDTR
;
A
#
# COMPACT_ATOMS: atom_id res chain seq x y z
N MET A 1 9.24 -43.15 -7.18
CA MET A 1 8.44 -42.26 -8.05
C MET A 1 8.61 -40.82 -7.58
N GLN A 2 9.50 -40.09 -8.27
CA GLN A 2 10.07 -38.81 -7.86
C GLN A 2 9.73 -37.71 -8.90
N GLY A 3 8.59 -37.84 -9.58
CA GLY A 3 8.27 -37.07 -10.80
C GLY A 3 7.09 -36.10 -10.70
N CYS A 4 6.51 -35.86 -9.52
CA CYS A 4 5.33 -34.99 -9.38
C CYS A 4 5.48 -33.92 -8.29
N ARG A 5 6.73 -33.57 -7.92
CA ARG A 5 7.02 -32.56 -6.89
C ARG A 5 7.89 -31.39 -7.37
N SER A 6 8.40 -31.40 -8.59
CA SER A 6 9.34 -30.36 -9.05
C SER A 6 8.69 -29.15 -9.72
N LEU A 7 7.43 -29.23 -10.14
CA LEU A 7 6.74 -28.12 -10.83
C LEU A 7 5.92 -27.22 -9.90
N LEU A 8 5.81 -27.61 -8.62
CA LEU A 8 5.03 -26.89 -7.60
C LEU A 8 5.90 -26.48 -6.41
N HIS A 9 7.16 -26.17 -6.65
CA HIS A 9 8.00 -25.44 -5.70
C HIS A 9 8.27 -24.04 -6.26
N ILE A 10 7.21 -23.37 -6.74
CA ILE A 10 7.19 -21.92 -6.72
C ILE A 10 7.44 -21.57 -5.26
N ASN A 11 8.60 -20.96 -4.95
CA ASN A 11 8.90 -20.47 -3.60
C ASN A 11 7.63 -19.78 -3.06
N GLU A 12 7.19 -20.12 -1.86
CA GLU A 12 5.89 -19.65 -1.33
C GLU A 12 5.70 -18.14 -1.50
N ASP A 13 6.80 -17.37 -1.45
CA ASP A 13 6.84 -15.94 -1.73
C ASP A 13 6.53 -15.56 -3.18
N ASN A 14 7.06 -16.30 -4.16
CA ASN A 14 6.68 -16.17 -5.56
C ASN A 14 5.20 -16.54 -5.77
N GLY A 15 4.69 -17.52 -5.01
CA GLY A 15 3.28 -17.92 -5.02
C GLY A 15 2.36 -16.82 -4.49
N ARG A 16 2.72 -16.18 -3.38
CA ARG A 16 2.06 -14.99 -2.83
C ARG A 16 2.02 -13.84 -3.84
N PHE A 17 3.17 -13.55 -4.44
CA PHE A 17 3.29 -12.47 -5.42
C PHE A 17 2.41 -12.71 -6.65
N LEU A 18 2.45 -13.90 -7.24
CA LEU A 18 1.63 -14.25 -8.40
C LEU A 18 0.13 -14.24 -8.08
N LEU A 19 -0.27 -14.75 -6.90
CA LEU A 19 -1.66 -14.72 -6.46
C LEU A 19 -2.15 -13.28 -6.28
N LEU A 20 -1.36 -12.41 -5.65
CA LEU A 20 -1.69 -11.00 -5.50
C LEU A 20 -1.80 -10.30 -6.85
N ALA A 21 -0.86 -10.53 -7.77
CA ALA A 21 -0.89 -9.96 -9.12
C ALA A 21 -2.15 -10.38 -9.90
N LEU A 22 -2.55 -11.65 -9.79
CA LEU A 22 -3.78 -12.16 -10.40
C LEU A 22 -5.03 -11.51 -9.80
N LEU A 23 -5.09 -11.37 -8.47
CA LEU A 23 -6.21 -10.72 -7.80
C LEU A 23 -6.34 -9.24 -8.20
N ILE A 24 -5.21 -8.52 -8.26
CA ILE A 24 -5.18 -7.13 -8.74
C ILE A 24 -5.62 -7.06 -10.20
N SER A 25 -5.15 -7.97 -11.06
CA SER A 25 -5.55 -7.98 -12.48
C SER A 25 -7.05 -8.20 -12.65
N LEU A 26 -7.64 -9.13 -11.91
CA LEU A 26 -9.09 -9.36 -11.90
C LEU A 26 -9.86 -8.16 -11.36
N TYR A 27 -9.35 -7.51 -10.30
CA TYR A 27 -9.95 -6.29 -9.75
C TYR A 27 -9.94 -5.15 -10.77
N LEU A 28 -8.83 -4.95 -11.49
CA LEU A 28 -8.73 -3.95 -12.55
C LEU A 28 -9.67 -4.24 -13.73
N LEU A 29 -9.77 -5.50 -14.18
CA LEU A 29 -10.70 -5.89 -15.24
C LEU A 29 -12.16 -5.67 -14.84
N CYS A 30 -12.52 -6.00 -13.60
CA CYS A 30 -13.84 -5.73 -13.07
C CYS A 30 -14.13 -4.22 -13.01
N GLY A 31 -13.19 -3.42 -12.49
CA GLY A 31 -13.30 -1.96 -12.47
C GLY A 31 -13.46 -1.35 -13.85
N ALA A 32 -12.64 -1.79 -14.82
CA ALA A 32 -12.72 -1.33 -16.21
C ALA A 32 -14.08 -1.65 -16.85
N ALA A 33 -14.63 -2.85 -16.61
CA ALA A 33 -15.94 -3.23 -17.11
C ALA A 33 -17.06 -2.36 -16.49
N VAL A 34 -17.00 -2.09 -15.18
CA VAL A 34 -17.99 -1.27 -14.48
C VAL A 34 -17.93 0.18 -14.97
N PHE A 35 -16.75 0.82 -15.00
CA PHE A 35 -16.62 2.20 -15.48
C PHE A 35 -16.99 2.32 -16.96
N SER A 36 -16.59 1.37 -17.82
CA SER A 36 -16.99 1.38 -19.22
C SER A 36 -18.51 1.22 -19.41
N ALA A 37 -19.21 0.53 -18.51
CA ALA A 37 -20.66 0.38 -18.59
C ALA A 37 -21.39 1.64 -18.12
N ILE A 38 -20.85 2.34 -17.11
CA ILE A 38 -21.48 3.52 -16.49
C ILE A 38 -21.16 4.80 -17.27
N GLU A 39 -19.90 5.03 -17.64
CA GLU A 39 -19.44 6.32 -18.18
C GLU A 39 -19.55 6.43 -19.71
N ARG A 40 -19.40 5.30 -20.44
CA ARG A 40 -19.41 5.31 -21.91
C ARG A 40 -20.72 5.84 -22.53
N PRO A 41 -21.92 5.53 -22.00
CA PRO A 41 -23.15 6.11 -22.52
C PRO A 41 -23.18 7.64 -22.39
N SER A 42 -22.78 8.17 -21.24
CA SER A 42 -22.73 9.61 -20.97
C SER A 42 -21.66 10.31 -21.82
N GLU A 43 -20.52 9.67 -22.07
CA GLU A 43 -19.49 10.17 -22.99
C GLU A 43 -20.03 10.32 -24.42
N LEU A 44 -20.72 9.30 -24.93
CA LEU A 44 -21.30 9.33 -26.28
C LEU A 44 -22.38 10.42 -26.41
N GLU A 45 -23.20 10.60 -25.38
CA GLU A 45 -24.18 11.68 -25.32
C GLU A 45 -23.50 13.05 -25.33
N ALA A 46 -22.47 13.26 -24.50
CA ALA A 46 -21.70 14.50 -24.46
C ALA A 46 -21.01 14.81 -25.80
N GLN A 47 -20.45 13.80 -26.48
CA GLN A 47 -19.87 13.95 -27.81
C GLN A 47 -20.93 14.36 -28.85
N SER A 48 -22.12 13.75 -28.80
CA SER A 48 -23.22 14.12 -29.70
C SER A 48 -23.70 15.55 -29.48
N LEU A 49 -23.78 15.98 -28.21
CA LEU A 49 -24.17 17.33 -27.83
C LEU A 49 -23.11 18.35 -28.27
N TRP A 50 -21.83 18.05 -28.07
CA TRP A 50 -20.72 18.89 -28.51
C TRP A 50 -20.73 19.07 -30.02
N ASN A 51 -20.85 17.99 -30.80
CA ASN A 51 -20.92 18.07 -32.25
C ASN A 51 -22.10 18.93 -32.71
N ARG A 52 -23.28 18.77 -32.10
CA ARG A 52 -24.44 19.61 -32.40
C ARG A 52 -24.18 21.09 -32.11
N THR A 53 -23.61 21.40 -30.94
CA THR A 53 -23.25 22.79 -30.57
C THR A 53 -22.22 23.36 -31.55
N PHE A 54 -21.23 22.56 -31.95
CA PHE A 54 -20.18 22.95 -32.89
C PHE A 54 -20.73 23.31 -34.28
N PHE A 55 -21.59 22.45 -34.85
CA PHE A 55 -22.23 22.72 -36.14
C PHE A 55 -23.21 23.90 -36.07
N ASN A 56 -24.02 23.99 -35.01
CA ASN A 56 -24.95 25.11 -34.82
C ASN A 56 -24.21 26.45 -34.71
N PHE A 57 -23.07 26.48 -34.01
CA PHE A 57 -22.26 27.69 -33.89
C PHE A 57 -21.67 28.11 -35.24
N SER A 58 -21.12 27.15 -36.00
CA SER A 58 -20.60 27.39 -37.35
C SER A 58 -21.67 27.96 -38.30
N ASP A 59 -22.89 27.40 -38.28
CA ASP A 59 -24.01 27.85 -39.11
C ASP A 59 -24.54 29.23 -38.67
N THR A 60 -24.73 29.45 -37.37
CA THR A 60 -25.26 30.71 -36.82
C THR A 60 -24.37 31.91 -37.14
N PHE A 61 -23.04 31.72 -37.09
CA PHE A 61 -22.07 32.79 -37.32
C PHE A 61 -21.44 32.75 -38.72
N ASN A 62 -21.87 31.81 -39.57
CA ASN A 62 -21.34 31.60 -40.93
C ASN A 62 -19.80 31.48 -40.97
N ILE A 63 -19.23 30.73 -40.02
CA ILE A 63 -17.78 30.50 -39.89
C ILE A 63 -17.46 29.12 -40.46
N SER A 64 -16.38 28.99 -41.22
CA SER A 64 -15.95 27.68 -41.74
C SER A 64 -15.57 26.74 -40.58
N LEU A 65 -15.95 25.46 -40.69
CA LEU A 65 -15.63 24.45 -39.66
C LEU A 65 -14.11 24.31 -39.46
N GLN A 66 -13.32 24.54 -40.52
CA GLN A 66 -11.86 24.49 -40.46
C GLN A 66 -11.31 25.64 -39.61
N ASP A 67 -11.76 26.87 -39.86
CA ASP A 67 -11.30 28.04 -39.09
C ASP A 67 -11.70 27.91 -37.63
N LEU A 68 -12.94 27.48 -37.35
CA LEU A 68 -13.40 27.25 -35.98
C LEU A 68 -12.57 26.17 -35.28
N SER A 69 -12.26 25.06 -35.96
CA SER A 69 -11.41 24.01 -35.40
C SER A 69 -9.97 24.47 -35.17
N SER A 70 -9.44 25.34 -36.04
CA SER A 70 -8.10 25.92 -35.88
C SER A 70 -8.05 26.84 -34.67
N PHE A 71 -9.05 27.68 -34.48
CA PHE A 71 -9.17 28.55 -33.31
C PHE A 71 -9.30 27.74 -32.01
N LEU A 72 -10.07 26.66 -32.00
CA LEU A 72 -10.16 25.78 -30.83
C LEU A 72 -8.83 25.11 -30.50
N ARG A 73 -8.03 24.73 -31.51
CA ARG A 73 -6.67 24.21 -31.29
C ARG A 73 -5.74 25.27 -30.71
N ASP A 74 -5.82 26.50 -31.18
CA ASP A 74 -5.03 27.60 -30.62
C ASP A 74 -5.45 27.92 -29.18
N TYR A 75 -6.76 27.86 -28.90
CA TYR A 75 -7.30 28.00 -27.55
C TYR A 75 -6.84 26.86 -26.63
N GLU A 76 -6.82 25.62 -27.11
CA GLU A 76 -6.28 24.46 -26.39
C GLU A 76 -4.78 24.65 -26.08
N ALA A 77 -4.00 25.16 -27.04
CA ALA A 77 -2.60 25.50 -26.82
C ALA A 77 -2.41 26.64 -25.80
N ALA A 78 -3.28 27.64 -25.81
CA ALA A 78 -3.28 28.72 -24.81
C ALA A 78 -3.59 28.19 -23.40
N ILE A 79 -4.57 27.29 -23.26
CA ILE A 79 -4.88 26.61 -22.00
C ILE A 79 -3.68 25.80 -21.52
N ALA A 80 -3.02 25.06 -22.41
CA ALA A 80 -1.82 24.29 -22.10
C ALA A 80 -0.65 25.20 -21.64
N ALA A 81 -0.56 26.42 -22.17
CA ALA A 81 0.37 27.45 -21.70
C ALA A 81 -0.04 28.12 -20.38
N GLY A 82 -1.23 27.79 -19.85
CA GLY A 82 -1.76 28.30 -18.59
C GLY A 82 -2.59 29.57 -18.71
N ILE A 83 -2.97 29.98 -19.92
CA ILE A 83 -3.82 31.14 -20.20
C ILE A 83 -5.28 30.67 -20.16
N ARG A 84 -6.10 31.28 -19.30
CA ARG A 84 -7.54 30.98 -19.19
C ARG A 84 -8.37 32.22 -19.46
N ALA A 85 -9.55 32.03 -20.04
CA ALA A 85 -10.53 33.08 -20.23
C ALA A 85 -11.18 33.53 -18.90
N ASP A 86 -11.25 32.64 -17.89
CA ASP A 86 -11.83 32.95 -16.59
C ASP A 86 -10.85 33.72 -15.69
N SER A 87 -11.36 34.74 -15.00
CA SER A 87 -10.64 35.53 -13.98
C SER A 87 -10.42 34.76 -12.68
N LEU A 88 -9.65 33.68 -12.76
CA LEU A 88 -9.17 32.89 -11.62
C LEU A 88 -7.89 33.50 -11.03
N ARG A 89 -7.60 33.14 -9.79
CA ARG A 89 -6.42 33.61 -9.06
C ARG A 89 -5.11 33.26 -9.81
N PRO A 90 -4.07 34.12 -9.74
CA PRO A 90 -2.75 33.79 -10.27
C PRO A 90 -2.17 32.51 -9.64
N ARG A 91 -1.85 31.51 -10.46
CA ARG A 91 -1.37 30.18 -10.03
C ARG A 91 -0.01 30.20 -9.33
N TRP A 92 0.86 31.14 -9.72
CA TRP A 92 2.26 31.20 -9.28
C TRP A 92 2.55 32.34 -8.29
N ASP A 93 1.52 32.88 -7.62
CA ASP A 93 1.76 33.69 -6.42
C ASP A 93 2.26 32.80 -5.27
N PHE A 94 2.81 33.36 -4.20
CA PHE A 94 3.47 32.57 -3.15
C PHE A 94 2.56 31.49 -2.55
N THR A 95 1.29 31.81 -2.25
CA THR A 95 0.36 30.82 -1.70
C THR A 95 -0.02 29.75 -2.74
N GLY A 96 -0.16 30.12 -4.02
CA GLY A 96 -0.42 29.16 -5.11
C GLY A 96 0.76 28.23 -5.32
N ALA A 97 1.98 28.76 -5.30
CA ALA A 97 3.22 27.99 -5.32
C ALA A 97 3.34 27.08 -4.09
N PHE A 98 2.98 27.57 -2.89
CA PHE A 98 2.95 26.77 -1.66
C PHE A 98 1.96 25.61 -1.75
N TYR A 99 0.77 25.85 -2.29
CA TYR A 99 -0.22 24.81 -2.57
C TYR A 99 0.32 23.79 -3.57
N PHE A 100 0.91 24.25 -4.68
CA PHE A 100 1.54 23.39 -5.68
C PHE A 100 2.59 22.47 -5.06
N VAL A 101 3.58 23.02 -4.33
CA VAL A 101 4.62 22.19 -3.70
C VAL A 101 4.05 21.27 -2.63
N GLY A 102 2.99 21.68 -1.93
CA GLY A 102 2.25 20.81 -1.01
C GLY A 102 1.67 19.58 -1.72
N THR A 103 1.02 19.78 -2.87
CA THR A 103 0.44 18.68 -3.68
C THR A 103 1.48 17.76 -4.30
N VAL A 104 2.68 18.27 -4.61
CA VAL A 104 3.82 17.46 -5.09
C VAL A 104 4.33 16.58 -3.96
N VAL A 105 4.62 17.17 -2.80
CA VAL A 105 5.25 16.49 -1.66
C VAL A 105 4.31 15.46 -1.02
N SER A 106 2.99 15.70 -1.07
CA SER A 106 1.95 14.76 -0.63
C SER A 106 1.56 13.72 -1.69
N THR A 107 2.17 13.76 -2.88
CA THR A 107 1.85 12.90 -4.03
C THR A 107 0.39 12.95 -4.48
N ILE A 108 -0.35 14.02 -4.15
CA ILE A 108 -1.73 14.22 -4.62
C ILE A 108 -1.74 14.61 -6.10
N GLY A 109 -0.96 15.65 -6.45
CA GLY A 109 -0.72 16.04 -7.85
C GLY A 109 -1.96 16.30 -8.73
N PHE A 110 -2.85 17.24 -8.33
CA PHE A 110 -4.08 17.58 -9.10
C PHE A 110 -3.89 17.96 -10.58
N GLY A 111 -2.67 18.22 -11.06
CA GLY A 111 -2.43 18.54 -12.47
C GLY A 111 -2.91 19.92 -12.95
N MET A 112 -3.69 20.64 -12.15
CA MET A 112 -4.21 21.97 -12.51
C MET A 112 -3.13 23.04 -12.64
N THR A 113 -1.99 22.87 -11.98
CA THR A 113 -0.84 23.76 -12.04
C THR A 113 0.44 22.95 -12.26
N THR A 114 1.06 23.10 -13.43
CA THR A 114 2.28 22.36 -13.79
C THR A 114 3.37 23.32 -14.28
N PRO A 115 4.65 23.04 -14.00
CA PRO A 115 5.74 23.89 -14.47
C PRO A 115 5.85 23.82 -15.99
N ALA A 116 5.62 24.94 -16.67
CA ALA A 116 5.80 25.04 -18.12
C ALA A 116 7.28 25.15 -18.52
N THR A 117 8.10 25.79 -17.69
CA THR A 117 9.52 26.06 -17.97
C THR A 117 10.40 24.84 -17.78
N VAL A 118 11.46 24.71 -18.60
CA VAL A 118 12.46 23.63 -18.47
C VAL A 118 13.10 23.66 -17.08
N ALA A 119 13.47 24.86 -16.59
CA ALA A 119 14.05 25.02 -15.26
C ALA A 119 13.09 24.56 -14.15
N GLY A 120 11.80 24.90 -14.22
CA GLY A 120 10.79 24.46 -13.26
C GLY A 120 10.60 22.94 -13.26
N LYS A 121 10.62 22.30 -14.44
CA LYS A 121 10.56 20.84 -14.57
C LYS A 121 11.78 20.16 -13.96
N VAL A 122 12.98 20.66 -14.22
CA VAL A 122 14.22 20.13 -13.63
C VAL A 122 14.22 20.30 -12.12
N PHE A 123 13.84 21.48 -11.61
CA PHE A 123 13.71 21.71 -10.17
C PHE A 123 12.71 20.75 -9.52
N LEU A 124 11.55 20.53 -10.15
CA LEU A 124 10.53 19.61 -9.67
C LEU A 124 11.04 18.18 -9.52
N ILE A 125 11.91 17.70 -10.42
CA ILE A 125 12.49 16.34 -10.33
C ILE A 125 13.28 16.18 -9.02
N PHE A 126 14.17 17.11 -8.71
CA PHE A 126 15.00 17.05 -7.49
C PHE A 126 14.20 17.34 -6.23
N TYR A 127 13.36 18.38 -6.27
CA TYR A 127 12.50 18.78 -5.16
C TYR A 127 11.49 17.67 -4.81
N GLY A 128 10.86 17.08 -5.82
CA GLY A 128 9.89 16.00 -5.68
C GLY A 128 10.51 14.74 -5.09
N LEU A 129 11.71 14.34 -5.51
CA LEU A 129 12.39 13.16 -4.97
C LEU A 129 12.63 13.27 -3.46
N LEU A 130 13.23 14.38 -3.01
CA LEU A 130 13.51 14.61 -1.59
C LEU A 130 12.23 14.82 -0.79
N GLY A 131 11.28 15.56 -1.36
CA GLY A 131 9.98 15.84 -0.77
C GLY A 131 9.17 14.57 -0.52
N CYS A 132 8.96 13.75 -1.55
CA CYS A 132 8.20 12.50 -1.44
C CYS A 132 8.86 11.52 -0.46
N ALA A 133 10.19 11.38 -0.49
CA ALA A 133 10.91 10.53 0.46
C ALA A 133 10.73 11.02 1.91
N GLY A 134 10.84 12.33 2.14
CA GLY A 134 10.60 12.96 3.45
C GLY A 134 9.15 12.76 3.93
N THR A 135 8.17 12.90 3.05
CA THR A 135 6.75 12.68 3.35
C THR A 135 6.45 11.24 3.73
N ILE A 136 7.01 10.27 3.00
CA ILE A 136 6.84 8.85 3.33
C ILE A 136 7.41 8.55 4.73
N LEU A 137 8.59 9.11 5.06
CA LEU A 137 9.16 9.00 6.40
C LEU A 137 8.25 9.64 7.45
N PHE A 138 7.75 10.85 7.20
CA PHE A 138 6.80 11.53 8.08
C PHE A 138 5.56 10.69 8.34
N PHE A 139 4.93 10.14 7.29
CA PHE A 139 3.74 9.31 7.44
C PHE A 139 4.01 8.00 8.18
N ASN A 140 5.16 7.37 7.98
CA ASN A 140 5.56 6.19 8.75
C ASN A 140 5.71 6.50 10.25
N LEU A 141 6.36 7.62 10.59
CA LEU A 141 6.48 8.07 11.99
C LEU A 141 5.13 8.45 12.58
N PHE A 142 4.27 9.11 11.80
CA PHE A 142 2.92 9.46 12.20
C PHE A 142 2.09 8.20 12.49
N LEU A 143 2.15 7.20 11.62
CA LEU A 143 1.49 5.90 11.78
C LEU A 143 1.92 5.22 13.08
N GLU A 144 3.21 5.19 13.41
CA GLU A 144 3.72 4.62 14.66
C GLU A 144 3.11 5.32 15.88
N ARG A 145 3.02 6.65 15.86
CA ARG A 145 2.39 7.44 16.93
C ARG A 145 0.89 7.17 17.05
N ILE A 146 0.16 7.08 15.93
CA ILE A 146 -1.27 6.80 15.92
C ILE A 146 -1.58 5.39 16.41
N ILE A 147 -0.84 4.38 15.97
CA ILE A 147 -1.02 3.00 16.46
C ILE A 147 -0.78 2.94 17.97
N THR A 148 0.27 3.61 18.45
CA THR A 148 0.57 3.68 19.89
C THR A 148 -0.55 4.38 20.66
N LEU A 149 -1.04 5.52 20.16
CA LEU A 149 -2.16 6.26 20.74
C LEU A 149 -3.42 5.38 20.83
N LEU A 150 -3.79 4.72 19.73
CA LEU A 150 -4.94 3.82 19.69
C LEU A 150 -4.79 2.65 20.65
N ALA A 151 -3.60 2.06 20.76
CA ALA A 151 -3.34 0.99 21.71
C ALA A 151 -3.54 1.45 23.16
N VAL A 152 -3.08 2.66 23.51
CA VAL A 152 -3.29 3.26 24.84
C VAL A 152 -4.77 3.53 25.11
N ILE A 153 -5.49 4.11 24.15
CA ILE A 153 -6.92 4.41 24.28
C ILE A 153 -7.72 3.12 24.47
N MET A 154 -7.46 2.09 23.65
CA MET A 154 -8.18 0.83 23.76
C MET A 154 -7.86 0.11 25.08
N LYS A 155 -6.61 0.16 25.58
CA LYS A 155 -6.26 -0.38 26.90
C LYS A 155 -7.03 0.35 28.00
N ALA A 156 -7.06 1.68 27.96
CA ALA A 156 -7.81 2.48 28.93
C ALA A 156 -9.31 2.17 28.89
N PHE A 157 -9.90 1.94 27.72
CA PHE A 157 -11.29 1.53 27.58
C PHE A 157 -11.53 0.12 28.12
N HIS A 158 -10.66 -0.84 27.80
CA HIS A 158 -10.74 -2.21 28.29
C HIS A 158 -10.66 -2.29 29.83
N GLU A 159 -9.72 -1.57 30.43
CA GLU A 159 -9.59 -1.45 31.89
C GLU A 159 -10.82 -0.79 32.53
N ARG A 160 -11.37 0.26 31.91
CA ARG A 160 -12.62 0.89 32.39
C ARG A 160 -13.82 -0.05 32.28
N GLN A 161 -13.90 -0.85 31.21
CA GLN A 161 -14.97 -1.82 31.02
C GLN A 161 -14.88 -2.94 32.06
N LEU A 162 -13.69 -3.51 32.29
CA LEU A 162 -13.45 -4.51 33.33
C LEU A 162 -13.81 -3.98 34.73
N ARG A 163 -13.47 -2.72 35.04
CA ARG A 163 -13.86 -2.08 36.31
C ARG A 163 -15.37 -1.92 36.44
N ARG A 164 -16.09 -1.60 35.35
CA ARG A 164 -17.55 -1.51 35.34
C ARG A 164 -18.25 -2.87 35.41
N SER A 165 -17.65 -3.91 34.84
CA SER A 165 -18.20 -5.28 34.85
C SER A 165 -17.94 -6.03 36.17
N GLY A 166 -17.30 -5.41 37.17
CA GLY A 166 -17.13 -5.99 38.52
C GLY A 166 -16.15 -7.16 38.60
N LEU A 167 -15.41 -7.46 37.53
CA LEU A 167 -14.47 -8.60 37.44
C LEU A 167 -13.05 -8.27 37.94
N LEU A 168 -12.80 -7.03 38.40
CA LEU A 168 -11.52 -6.62 38.98
C LEU A 168 -11.64 -6.51 40.52
N PRO A 169 -10.86 -7.28 41.31
CA PRO A 169 -10.87 -7.19 42.76
C PRO A 169 -10.42 -5.79 43.26
N PRO A 170 -10.97 -5.28 44.38
CA PRO A 170 -10.68 -3.91 44.86
C PRO A 170 -9.29 -3.69 45.48
N THR A 171 -8.35 -4.65 45.38
CA THR A 171 -7.16 -4.69 46.24
C THR A 171 -5.83 -4.27 45.60
N ILE A 172 -5.79 -3.81 44.34
CA ILE A 172 -4.55 -3.19 43.81
C ILE A 172 -4.56 -1.69 44.15
N ARG A 173 -4.18 -1.40 45.40
CA ARG A 173 -3.81 -0.07 45.87
C ARG A 173 -2.56 0.39 45.13
N ARG A 174 -2.67 1.59 44.56
CA ARG A 174 -1.64 2.60 44.30
C ARG A 174 -0.33 2.33 45.09
N GLY A 175 0.71 1.81 44.42
CA GLY A 175 1.99 1.55 45.09
C GLY A 175 3.01 0.75 44.30
N SER A 176 3.42 1.22 43.12
CA SER A 176 4.80 1.09 42.60
C SER A 176 4.89 1.76 41.23
N ALA A 177 5.46 2.96 41.20
CA ALA A 177 6.11 3.45 39.99
C ALA A 177 7.29 2.51 39.68
N PHE A 178 7.57 2.29 38.39
CA PHE A 178 8.72 1.55 37.84
C PHE A 178 8.70 0.01 37.90
N SER A 179 7.80 -0.59 37.12
CA SER A 179 8.07 -1.88 36.43
C SER A 179 7.34 -1.94 35.08
N ASP A 180 7.53 -0.87 34.30
CA ASP A 180 6.78 -0.58 33.06
C ASP A 180 7.25 -1.37 31.83
N SER A 181 7.78 -2.58 32.02
CA SER A 181 8.32 -3.42 30.94
C SER A 181 7.80 -4.86 30.94
N GLY A 182 7.03 -5.28 31.96
CA GLY A 182 6.52 -6.66 32.09
C GLY A 182 5.04 -6.88 31.73
N SER A 183 4.22 -5.83 31.67
CA SER A 183 2.74 -5.95 31.51
C SER A 183 2.22 -5.53 30.12
N LEU A 184 3.09 -5.52 29.10
CA LEU A 184 2.67 -5.43 27.69
C LEU A 184 2.34 -6.81 27.08
N ALA A 185 2.49 -7.91 27.82
CA ALA A 185 2.56 -9.26 27.24
C ALA A 185 1.20 -9.97 27.01
N GLY A 186 0.08 -9.46 27.55
CA GLY A 186 -1.18 -10.23 27.57
C GLY A 186 -2.27 -9.81 26.59
N TRP A 187 -2.29 -8.54 26.15
CA TRP A 187 -3.42 -7.98 25.41
C TRP A 187 -2.97 -7.45 24.05
N LYS A 188 -3.34 -8.16 22.98
CA LYS A 188 -3.13 -7.74 21.59
C LYS A 188 -4.44 -7.16 21.05
N PRO A 189 -4.57 -5.83 20.84
CA PRO A 189 -5.72 -5.29 20.14
C PRO A 189 -5.82 -5.93 18.75
N SER A 190 -7.00 -6.42 18.37
CA SER A 190 -7.16 -7.00 17.05
C SER A 190 -6.93 -5.93 15.98
N VAL A 191 -6.20 -6.27 14.92
CA VAL A 191 -5.92 -5.38 13.79
C VAL A 191 -7.24 -4.86 13.18
N TYR A 192 -8.30 -5.67 13.23
CA TYR A 192 -9.63 -5.31 12.77
C TYR A 192 -10.26 -4.17 13.57
N TYR A 193 -10.09 -4.12 14.90
CA TYR A 193 -10.58 -2.99 15.70
C TYR A 193 -9.84 -1.70 15.37
N VAL A 194 -8.51 -1.77 15.18
CA VAL A 194 -7.70 -0.61 14.77
C VAL A 194 -8.14 -0.10 13.40
N MET A 195 -8.32 -1.01 12.44
CA MET A 195 -8.84 -0.70 11.10
C MET A 195 -10.22 -0.04 11.16
N MET A 196 -11.13 -0.57 11.98
CA MET A 196 -12.48 -0.02 12.13
C MET A 196 -12.45 1.39 12.74
N ILE A 197 -11.65 1.62 13.78
CA ILE A 197 -11.53 2.94 14.42
C ILE A 197 -10.95 3.96 13.44
N LEU A 198 -9.88 3.61 12.73
CA LEU A 198 -9.27 4.48 11.71
C LEU A 198 -10.21 4.73 10.53
N GLY A 199 -10.97 3.72 10.12
CA GLY A 199 -11.98 3.86 9.07
C GLY A 199 -13.10 4.81 9.48
N LEU A 200 -13.62 4.68 10.70
CA LEU A 200 -14.63 5.58 11.24
C LEU A 200 -14.09 7.01 11.39
N SER A 201 -12.85 7.19 11.88
CA SER A 201 -12.25 8.52 11.97
C SER A 201 -12.05 9.16 10.60
N ALA A 202 -11.67 8.39 9.58
CA ALA A 202 -11.53 8.87 8.22
C ALA A 202 -12.88 9.31 7.64
N ILE A 203 -13.95 8.53 7.85
CA ILE A 203 -15.31 8.89 7.42
C ILE A 203 -15.78 10.16 8.10
N ILE A 204 -15.64 10.26 9.43
CA ILE A 204 -16.04 11.45 10.20
C ILE A 204 -15.28 12.68 9.69
N LEU A 205 -13.96 12.56 9.49
CA LEU A 205 -13.13 13.64 9.00
C LEU A 205 -13.55 14.10 7.60
N SER A 206 -13.83 13.17 6.69
CA SER A 206 -14.35 13.49 5.34
C SER A 206 -15.72 14.16 5.39
N CYS A 207 -16.62 13.72 6.27
CA CYS A 207 -17.92 14.38 6.45
C CYS A 207 -17.77 15.82 7.00
N CYS A 208 -16.89 16.01 8.00
CA CYS A 208 -16.61 17.34 8.55
C CYS A 208 -15.98 18.27 7.51
N ALA A 209 -15.03 17.78 6.72
CA ALA A 209 -14.41 18.55 5.65
C ALA A 209 -15.43 18.88 4.54
N SER A 210 -16.26 17.92 4.15
CA SER A 210 -17.33 18.12 3.16
C SER A 210 -18.33 19.20 3.60
N ALA A 211 -18.73 19.20 4.88
CA ALA A 211 -19.61 20.22 5.43
C ALA A 211 -18.99 21.64 5.38
N MET A 212 -17.66 21.76 5.37
CA MET A 212 -16.96 23.02 5.13
C MET A 212 -16.93 23.39 3.63
N TYR A 213 -16.63 22.44 2.74
CA TYR A 213 -16.47 22.72 1.31
C TYR A 213 -17.78 23.04 0.59
N THR A 214 -18.88 22.38 0.94
CA THR A 214 -20.21 22.59 0.30
C THR A 214 -20.63 24.07 0.28
N PRO A 215 -20.68 24.79 1.43
CA PRO A 215 -21.08 26.21 1.41
C PRO A 215 -19.98 27.15 0.86
N VAL A 216 -18.70 26.79 0.97
CA VAL A 216 -17.59 27.69 0.61
C VAL A 216 -17.24 27.63 -0.88
N GLU A 217 -17.24 26.43 -1.47
CA GLU A 217 -16.91 26.22 -2.89
C GLU A 217 -18.17 26.12 -3.77
N GLY A 218 -19.37 26.05 -3.16
CA GLY A 218 -20.64 25.95 -3.88
C GLY A 218 -20.88 24.58 -4.54
N TRP A 219 -20.12 23.56 -4.14
CA TRP A 219 -20.27 22.20 -4.64
C TRP A 219 -21.43 21.46 -3.96
N ASN A 220 -21.97 20.43 -4.60
CA ASN A 220 -22.88 19.53 -3.91
C ASN A 220 -22.14 18.79 -2.78
N TYR A 221 -22.89 18.32 -1.78
CA TYR A 221 -22.29 17.57 -0.66
C TYR A 221 -21.62 16.26 -1.10
N ILE A 222 -22.17 15.59 -2.11
CA ILE A 222 -21.56 14.38 -2.68
C ILE A 222 -20.25 14.70 -3.41
N ASP A 223 -20.23 15.78 -4.20
CA ASP A 223 -19.02 16.25 -4.90
C ASP A 223 -17.94 16.66 -3.90
N SER A 224 -18.34 17.28 -2.79
CA SER A 224 -17.45 17.64 -1.68
C SER A 224 -16.87 16.41 -0.96
N LEU A 225 -17.68 15.36 -0.74
CA LEU A 225 -17.21 14.08 -0.21
C LEU A 225 -16.28 13.35 -1.18
N TYR A 226 -16.61 13.35 -2.46
CA TYR A 226 -15.79 12.80 -3.53
C TYR A 226 -14.43 13.52 -3.59
N TYR A 227 -14.44 14.85 -3.53
CA TYR A 227 -13.22 15.67 -3.43
C TYR A 227 -12.37 15.28 -2.21
N CYS A 228 -12.99 15.11 -1.03
CA CYS A 228 -12.27 14.68 0.17
C CYS A 228 -11.62 13.31 -0.02
N PHE A 229 -12.35 12.34 -0.58
CA PHE A 229 -11.80 11.00 -0.85
C PHE A 229 -10.64 11.06 -1.86
N VAL A 230 -10.83 11.70 -3.01
CA VAL A 230 -9.83 11.83 -4.09
C VAL A 230 -8.57 12.54 -3.60
N THR A 231 -8.74 13.56 -2.74
CA THR A 231 -7.64 14.34 -2.17
C THR A 231 -6.90 13.56 -1.09
N PHE A 232 -7.61 13.00 -0.10
CA PHE A 232 -7.00 12.34 1.05
C PHE A 232 -6.37 10.99 0.69
N SER A 233 -6.89 10.30 -0.32
CA SER A 233 -6.30 9.07 -0.87
C SER A 233 -5.15 9.32 -1.85
N THR A 234 -4.79 10.59 -2.08
CA THR A 234 -3.74 11.01 -3.01
C THR A 234 -3.94 10.51 -4.44
N ILE A 235 -5.21 10.37 -4.87
CA ILE A 235 -5.55 10.08 -6.27
C ILE A 235 -5.44 11.37 -7.11
N GLY A 236 -6.02 12.46 -6.61
CA GLY A 236 -5.85 13.80 -7.15
C GLY A 236 -6.21 13.98 -8.63
N PHE A 237 -7.43 13.64 -9.05
CA PHE A 237 -7.87 13.83 -10.44
C PHE A 237 -7.82 15.28 -10.93
N GLY A 238 -8.06 16.24 -10.03
CA GLY A 238 -7.98 17.67 -10.33
C GLY A 238 -9.21 18.26 -11.03
N ASP A 239 -10.27 17.46 -11.17
CA ASP A 239 -11.61 17.88 -11.58
C ASP A 239 -12.25 18.85 -10.59
N LEU A 240 -12.05 18.60 -9.29
CA LEU A 240 -12.41 19.50 -8.19
C LEU A 240 -11.16 19.89 -7.40
N VAL A 241 -10.96 21.20 -7.19
CA VAL A 241 -9.81 21.74 -6.46
C VAL A 241 -10.26 22.91 -5.58
N SER A 242 -9.94 22.82 -4.29
CA SER A 242 -10.26 23.87 -3.33
C SER A 242 -9.35 25.09 -3.46
N SER A 243 -9.81 26.24 -2.93
CA SER A 243 -9.05 27.49 -2.83
C SER A 243 -8.60 28.09 -4.19
N GLN A 244 -9.36 27.85 -5.26
CA GLN A 244 -9.09 28.41 -6.60
C GLN A 244 -9.81 29.73 -6.88
N ASN A 245 -10.88 30.05 -6.14
CA ASN A 245 -11.65 31.26 -6.38
C ASN A 245 -10.86 32.53 -6.02
N ALA A 246 -11.08 33.61 -6.78
CA ALA A 246 -10.37 34.87 -6.62
C ALA A 246 -10.67 35.56 -5.27
N ALA A 247 -11.90 35.44 -4.78
CA ALA A 247 -12.35 36.01 -3.51
C ALA A 247 -13.11 34.97 -2.67
N TYR A 248 -12.76 34.89 -1.39
CA TYR A 248 -13.52 34.18 -0.36
C TYR A 248 -13.77 35.18 0.78
N GLU A 249 -14.94 35.13 1.43
CA GLU A 249 -15.28 36.04 2.52
C GLU A 249 -14.24 36.01 3.66
N ASN A 250 -13.79 34.81 4.04
CA ASN A 250 -12.80 34.59 5.10
C ASN A 250 -11.58 33.83 4.58
N GLN A 251 -10.82 34.46 3.68
CA GLN A 251 -9.75 33.80 2.93
C GLN A 251 -8.63 33.19 3.80
N GLY A 252 -8.24 33.84 4.90
CA GLY A 252 -7.19 33.32 5.79
C GLY A 252 -7.62 32.08 6.58
N LEU A 253 -8.80 32.14 7.21
CA LEU A 253 -9.34 31.05 8.01
C LEU A 253 -9.65 29.81 7.16
N TYR A 254 -10.24 30.02 5.98
CA TYR A 254 -10.53 28.94 5.05
C TYR A 254 -9.25 28.24 4.57
N ARG A 255 -8.21 28.99 4.18
CA ARG A 255 -6.94 28.41 3.74
C ARG A 255 -6.27 27.59 4.83
N PHE A 256 -6.26 28.10 6.06
CA PHE A 256 -5.73 27.37 7.20
C PHE A 256 -6.55 26.10 7.47
N GLY A 257 -7.88 26.21 7.48
CA GLY A 257 -8.78 25.06 7.65
C GLY A 257 -8.59 24.00 6.57
N ASN A 258 -8.54 24.40 5.29
CA ASN A 258 -8.25 23.56 4.14
C ASN A 258 -6.91 22.82 4.30
N PHE A 259 -5.84 23.55 4.67
CA PHE A 259 -4.53 22.94 4.92
C PHE A 259 -4.59 21.89 6.04
N VAL A 260 -5.25 22.20 7.17
CA VAL A 260 -5.40 21.28 8.29
C VAL A 260 -6.22 20.04 7.90
N PHE A 261 -7.33 20.22 7.18
CA PHE A 261 -8.16 19.10 6.72
C PHE A 261 -7.42 18.20 5.73
N ILE A 262 -6.71 18.77 4.75
CA ILE A 262 -5.90 17.99 3.82
C ILE A 262 -4.79 17.24 4.56
N LEU A 263 -4.05 17.91 5.45
CA LEU A 263 -2.97 17.27 6.21
C LEU A 263 -3.50 16.12 7.07
N MET A 264 -4.54 16.36 7.86
CA MET A 264 -5.14 15.34 8.73
C MET A 264 -5.76 14.21 7.91
N GLY A 265 -6.44 14.55 6.81
CA GLY A 265 -7.11 13.61 5.90
C GLY A 265 -6.13 12.64 5.27
N VAL A 266 -5.06 13.15 4.66
CA VAL A 266 -4.01 12.33 4.04
C VAL A 266 -3.32 11.47 5.09
N CYS A 267 -3.00 12.01 6.27
CA CYS A 267 -2.40 11.23 7.36
C CYS A 267 -3.30 10.07 7.83
N CYS A 268 -4.61 10.32 7.95
CA CYS A 268 -5.59 9.33 8.38
C CYS A 268 -5.78 8.22 7.34
N ILE A 269 -5.96 8.59 6.07
CA ILE A 269 -6.14 7.63 4.97
C ILE A 269 -4.86 6.83 4.72
N TYR A 270 -3.69 7.46 4.75
CA TYR A 270 -2.41 6.75 4.67
C TYR A 270 -2.30 5.67 5.77
N SER A 271 -2.67 6.02 7.00
CA SER A 271 -2.64 5.09 8.12
C SER A 271 -3.64 3.94 7.92
N LEU A 272 -4.83 4.25 7.42
CA LEU A 272 -5.85 3.26 7.08
C LEU A 272 -5.37 2.30 5.98
N PHE A 273 -4.78 2.79 4.90
CA PHE A 273 -4.23 1.96 3.81
C PHE A 273 -3.11 1.03 4.30
N ASN A 274 -2.24 1.52 5.20
CA ASN A 274 -1.21 0.67 5.80
C ASN A 274 -1.81 -0.46 6.67
N VAL A 275 -2.86 -0.18 7.43
CA VAL A 275 -3.54 -1.23 8.21
C VAL A 275 -4.29 -2.21 7.30
N ILE A 276 -4.94 -1.71 6.25
CA ILE A 276 -5.62 -2.54 5.25
C ILE A 276 -4.62 -3.46 4.53
N SER A 277 -3.42 -2.98 4.18
CA SER A 277 -2.40 -3.81 3.52
C SER A 277 -1.97 -5.00 4.38
N ILE A 278 -1.89 -4.82 5.70
CA ILE A 278 -1.63 -5.90 6.66
C ILE A 278 -2.76 -6.93 6.63
N VAL A 279 -4.03 -6.48 6.63
CA VAL A 279 -5.19 -7.37 6.53
C VAL A 279 -5.21 -8.13 5.21
N ILE A 280 -4.91 -7.46 4.08
CA ILE A 280 -4.79 -8.10 2.76
C ILE A 280 -3.72 -9.20 2.80
N LYS A 281 -2.55 -8.95 3.40
CA LYS A 281 -1.49 -9.95 3.56
C LYS A 281 -1.97 -11.16 4.38
N GLN A 282 -2.73 -10.94 5.45
CA GLN A 282 -3.32 -12.02 6.27
C GLN A 282 -4.32 -12.86 5.45
N VAL A 283 -5.19 -12.21 4.67
CA VAL A 283 -6.15 -12.90 3.80
C VAL A 283 -5.44 -13.70 2.71
N LEU A 284 -4.39 -13.14 2.10
CA LEU A 284 -3.58 -13.81 1.08
C LEU A 284 -2.94 -15.10 1.62
N ASN A 285 -2.32 -15.02 2.80
CA ASN A 285 -1.72 -16.18 3.46
C ASN A 285 -2.76 -17.24 3.82
N TRP A 286 -3.94 -16.83 4.27
CA TRP A 286 -5.06 -17.74 4.53
C TRP A 286 -5.53 -18.46 3.26
N MET A 287 -5.62 -17.75 2.13
CA MET A 287 -5.99 -18.35 0.83
C MET A 287 -4.97 -19.39 0.37
N LEU A 288 -3.68 -19.09 0.46
CA LEU A 288 -2.62 -20.04 0.08
C LEU A 288 -2.67 -21.31 0.92
N LYS A 289 -2.74 -21.17 2.26
CA LYS A 289 -2.85 -22.31 3.17
C LYS A 289 -4.07 -23.18 2.84
N LYS A 290 -5.20 -22.55 2.47
CA LYS A 290 -6.41 -23.26 2.06
C LYS A 290 -6.22 -24.01 0.74
N MET A 291 -5.51 -23.41 -0.22
CA MET A 291 -5.17 -24.03 -1.50
C MET A 291 -4.23 -25.25 -1.32
N ASP A 292 -3.23 -25.15 -0.45
CA ASP A 292 -2.33 -26.27 -0.14
C ASP A 292 -3.07 -27.45 0.50
N CYS A 293 -3.95 -27.18 1.47
CA CYS A 293 -4.80 -28.22 2.09
C CYS A 293 -5.76 -28.89 1.07
N LEU A 294 -6.28 -28.13 0.11
CA LEU A 294 -7.12 -28.66 -0.98
C LEU A 294 -6.33 -29.57 -1.92
N CYS A 295 -5.08 -29.20 -2.25
CA CYS A 295 -4.17 -30.03 -3.04
C CYS A 295 -3.84 -31.34 -2.31
N CYS A 296 -3.49 -31.31 -1.02
CA CYS A 296 -3.20 -32.52 -0.24
C CYS A 296 -4.39 -33.49 -0.16
N ARG A 297 -5.62 -32.98 0.02
CA ARG A 297 -6.84 -33.81 0.05
C ARG A 297 -7.15 -34.44 -1.30
N ARG A 298 -6.85 -33.75 -2.40
CA ARG A 298 -7.05 -34.26 -3.77
C ARG A 298 -6.08 -35.38 -4.10
N CYS A 299 -4.81 -35.28 -3.67
CA CYS A 299 -3.81 -36.36 -3.79
C CYS A 299 -4.14 -37.59 -2.91
N HIS A 300 -4.68 -37.39 -1.70
CA HIS A 300 -5.05 -38.51 -0.83
C HIS A 300 -6.28 -39.28 -1.34
N LYS A 301 -7.23 -38.62 -2.02
CA LYS A 301 -8.40 -39.31 -2.62
C LYS A 301 -8.03 -40.17 -3.83
N THR A 302 -7.00 -39.82 -4.59
CA THR A 302 -6.54 -40.61 -5.75
C THR A 302 -5.82 -41.89 -5.31
N ASN A 303 -5.07 -41.84 -4.20
CA ASN A 303 -4.36 -43.01 -3.67
C ASN A 303 -5.27 -43.99 -2.88
N ALA A 304 -6.41 -43.53 -2.36
CA ALA A 304 -7.35 -44.41 -1.65
C ALA A 304 -8.04 -45.45 -2.56
N PHE A 305 -8.01 -45.27 -3.89
CA PHE A 305 -8.62 -46.22 -4.84
C PHE A 305 -7.66 -47.32 -5.32
N LEU A 306 -6.35 -47.23 -5.04
CA LEU A 306 -5.34 -48.18 -5.51
C LEU A 306 -4.65 -48.97 -4.38
N GLY A 307 -5.05 -48.77 -3.12
CA GLY A 307 -4.38 -49.34 -1.94
C GLY A 307 -5.08 -50.53 -1.28
N ARG A 308 -5.91 -51.30 -1.98
CA ARG A 308 -6.52 -52.54 -1.44
C ARG A 308 -6.08 -53.76 -2.24
N ARG A 309 -4.79 -54.08 -2.19
CA ARG A 309 -4.28 -55.42 -2.54
C ARG A 309 -3.59 -56.02 -1.32
N ASN A 310 -4.18 -57.14 -0.90
CA ASN A 310 -3.86 -57.93 0.27
C ASN A 310 -2.39 -58.34 0.32
N ALA A 311 -1.77 -58.22 1.48
CA ALA A 311 -0.60 -59.00 1.87
C ALA A 311 -0.88 -59.64 3.23
N ILE A 312 -1.24 -60.92 3.19
CA ILE A 312 -1.31 -61.82 4.33
C ILE A 312 0.12 -62.28 4.61
N THR A 313 0.61 -62.10 5.84
CA THR A 313 1.75 -62.87 6.36
C THR A 313 1.42 -63.36 7.76
N PRO A 314 1.62 -64.65 8.09
CA PRO A 314 1.27 -65.21 9.39
C PRO A 314 2.50 -65.34 10.32
N GLY A 315 2.25 -65.18 11.62
CA GLY A 315 2.88 -65.99 12.67
C GLY A 315 4.15 -65.45 13.36
N SER A 316 4.03 -65.06 14.64
CA SER A 316 4.54 -65.87 15.77
C SER A 316 4.22 -65.20 17.12
N ARG A 317 4.00 -66.05 18.13
CA ARG A 317 3.48 -65.76 19.48
C ARG A 317 4.61 -65.55 20.51
N LEU A 318 4.20 -65.04 21.68
CA LEU A 318 4.83 -65.04 23.02
C LEU A 318 5.81 -63.87 23.28
N ARG A 319 5.85 -63.19 24.43
CA ARG A 319 5.50 -63.57 25.81
C ARG A 319 5.27 -62.32 26.69
N ARG A 320 4.33 -62.42 27.63
CA ARG A 320 3.99 -61.48 28.72
C ARG A 320 4.98 -61.63 29.88
N GLY A 321 5.45 -60.53 30.48
CA GLY A 321 6.21 -60.54 31.74
C GLY A 321 6.65 -59.17 32.26
N HIS A 322 6.12 -58.80 33.43
CA HIS A 322 6.40 -57.72 34.40
C HIS A 322 7.56 -56.70 34.27
N LEU A 323 7.20 -55.45 34.60
CA LEU A 323 7.96 -54.30 35.15
C LEU A 323 8.63 -54.62 36.52
N PRO A 324 9.75 -53.96 36.94
CA PRO A 324 9.70 -52.55 37.39
C PRO A 324 10.95 -51.64 37.17
N SER A 325 10.68 -50.33 37.31
CA SER A 325 11.48 -49.15 37.74
C SER A 325 12.85 -48.75 37.15
N GLU A 326 12.84 -47.50 36.65
CA GLU A 326 13.85 -46.42 36.72
C GLU A 326 15.15 -46.52 35.91
N THR A 327 15.23 -45.76 34.80
CA THR A 327 15.98 -44.49 34.70
C THR A 327 15.78 -43.79 33.34
N GLU A 328 16.08 -42.49 33.35
CA GLU A 328 15.86 -41.41 32.39
C GLU A 328 16.04 -41.71 30.88
N GLY A 329 15.16 -41.10 30.07
CA GLY A 329 15.27 -41.08 28.60
C GLY A 329 14.16 -40.25 27.96
N THR A 330 14.47 -38.98 27.73
CA THR A 330 13.71 -37.99 26.94
C THR A 330 13.22 -38.54 25.61
N CYS A 331 11.90 -38.46 25.35
CA CYS A 331 11.31 -38.51 24.00
C CYS A 331 9.91 -37.87 24.04
N ASP A 332 9.82 -36.62 23.59
CA ASP A 332 8.58 -35.94 23.26
C ASP A 332 7.85 -36.73 22.15
N SER A 333 6.60 -37.10 22.43
CA SER A 333 5.69 -37.63 21.41
C SER A 333 4.62 -36.59 21.13
N ASP A 334 4.79 -35.91 19.99
CA ASP A 334 3.81 -35.02 19.39
C ASP A 334 2.55 -35.81 19.00
N THR A 335 1.62 -35.97 19.93
CA THR A 335 0.21 -36.13 19.58
C THR A 335 -0.38 -34.75 19.37
N GLU A 336 -0.22 -34.23 18.14
CA GLU A 336 -0.80 -32.97 17.69
C GLU A 336 -2.32 -33.15 17.50
N GLY A 337 -3.03 -33.11 18.62
CA GLY A 337 -4.47 -32.96 18.69
C GLY A 337 -4.86 -31.57 18.17
N ARG A 338 -5.68 -31.58 17.11
CA ARG A 338 -6.46 -30.44 16.61
C ARG A 338 -6.79 -29.39 17.68
N ARG A 339 -6.10 -28.25 17.63
CA ARG A 339 -6.66 -26.96 18.07
C ARG A 339 -6.32 -25.88 17.05
N LEU A 340 -7.33 -25.56 16.24
CA LEU A 340 -7.45 -24.29 15.54
C LEU A 340 -7.48 -23.16 16.60
N SER A 341 -6.41 -22.39 16.73
CA SER A 341 -6.49 -21.06 17.33
C SER A 341 -5.37 -20.18 16.80
N GLY A 342 -5.72 -18.95 16.44
CA GLY A 342 -4.93 -18.06 15.63
C GLY A 342 -3.60 -17.64 16.26
N GLU A 343 -2.52 -17.83 15.52
CA GLU A 343 -1.29 -17.07 15.72
C GLU A 343 -1.54 -15.61 15.34
N MET A 344 -1.87 -14.80 16.35
CA MET A 344 -1.86 -13.35 16.27
C MET A 344 -0.42 -12.85 16.32
N ILE A 345 0.04 -12.32 15.20
CA ILE A 345 1.34 -11.68 15.00
C ILE A 345 1.57 -10.61 16.08
N SER A 346 2.77 -10.61 16.68
CA SER A 346 3.13 -9.71 17.78
C SER A 346 3.36 -8.27 17.28
N MET A 347 3.07 -7.25 18.10
CA MET A 347 3.50 -5.86 17.83
C MET A 347 5.02 -5.74 17.65
N ARG A 348 5.79 -6.67 18.25
CA ARG A 348 7.23 -6.82 17.96
C ARG A 348 7.48 -7.29 16.53
N ASP A 349 6.65 -8.13 15.93
CA ASP A 349 6.81 -8.57 14.55
C ASP A 349 6.35 -7.50 13.55
N LEU A 350 5.43 -6.62 13.92
CA LEU A 350 5.02 -5.45 13.13
C LEU A 350 6.12 -4.38 13.09
N THR A 351 6.69 -4.05 14.24
CA THR A 351 7.83 -3.14 14.33
C THR A 351 9.11 -3.78 13.81
N ALA A 352 9.31 -5.08 14.00
CA ALA A 352 10.41 -5.83 13.41
C ALA A 352 10.22 -5.98 11.90
N SER A 353 9.04 -6.19 11.32
CA SER A 353 8.91 -6.29 9.84
C SER A 353 9.31 -4.99 9.14
N ASN A 354 8.99 -3.84 9.72
CA ASN A 354 9.39 -2.53 9.19
C ASN A 354 10.87 -2.22 9.50
N LYS A 355 11.35 -2.52 10.72
CA LYS A 355 12.76 -2.36 11.09
C LYS A 355 13.69 -3.35 10.41
N VAL A 356 13.24 -4.57 10.11
CA VAL A 356 13.98 -5.63 9.41
C VAL A 356 14.00 -5.32 7.93
N SER A 357 12.91 -4.81 7.32
CA SER A 357 12.99 -4.33 5.94
C SER A 357 13.94 -3.14 5.81
N LEU A 358 13.89 -2.17 6.74
CA LEU A 358 14.83 -1.06 6.79
C LEU A 358 16.26 -1.49 7.12
N ALA A 359 16.45 -2.42 8.06
CA ALA A 359 17.77 -2.92 8.45
C ALA A 359 18.36 -3.85 7.40
N ILE A 360 17.57 -4.63 6.68
CA ILE A 360 18.04 -5.42 5.52
C ILE A 360 18.39 -4.47 4.38
N MET A 361 17.58 -3.45 4.11
CA MET A 361 17.87 -2.46 3.06
C MET A 361 19.10 -1.60 3.43
N GLN A 362 19.23 -1.17 4.68
CA GLN A 362 20.41 -0.47 5.20
C GLN A 362 21.64 -1.39 5.26
N LYS A 363 21.48 -2.66 5.61
CA LYS A 363 22.56 -3.65 5.60
C LYS A 363 23.02 -3.94 4.18
N GLN A 364 22.11 -4.16 3.23
CA GLN A 364 22.44 -4.33 1.83
C GLN A 364 23.06 -3.08 1.23
N LEU A 365 22.57 -1.88 1.56
CA LEU A 365 23.20 -0.62 1.15
C LEU A 365 24.59 -0.45 1.81
N SER A 366 24.76 -0.85 3.07
CA SER A 366 26.06 -0.79 3.77
C SER A 366 27.05 -1.83 3.24
N GLU A 367 26.60 -3.02 2.86
CA GLU A 367 27.41 -4.10 2.28
C GLU A 367 27.74 -3.81 0.80
N THR A 368 26.89 -3.06 0.11
CA THR A 368 27.14 -2.57 -1.26
C THR A 368 28.05 -1.32 -1.25
N ALA A 369 27.96 -0.47 -0.23
CA ALA A 369 28.82 0.71 -0.06
C ALA A 369 30.21 0.36 0.53
N ASN A 370 30.26 -0.58 1.47
CA ASN A 370 31.49 -1.12 2.03
C ASN A 370 31.80 -2.44 1.33
N GLY A 371 32.30 -2.37 0.09
CA GLY A 371 32.85 -3.55 -0.58
C GLY A 371 33.78 -4.32 0.37
N PHE A 372 33.46 -5.59 0.59
CA PHE A 372 34.17 -6.58 1.42
C PHE A 372 35.62 -6.23 1.83
N PRO A 373 35.97 -6.19 3.13
CA PRO A 373 37.35 -6.37 3.52
C PRO A 373 37.70 -7.86 3.40
N ARG A 374 38.54 -8.20 2.44
CA ARG A 374 39.18 -9.52 2.31
C ARG A 374 40.08 -9.76 3.53
N THR A 375 39.74 -10.73 4.37
CA THR A 375 40.71 -11.37 5.27
C THR A 375 41.61 -12.31 4.46
N VAL A 376 42.91 -12.03 4.50
CA VAL A 376 43.99 -12.75 3.84
C VAL A 376 44.47 -13.91 4.71
N CYS A 377 44.55 -15.12 4.14
CA CYS A 377 45.68 -16.04 4.38
C CYS A 377 45.81 -17.05 3.20
N GLY A 378 46.89 -16.88 2.42
CA GLY A 378 47.65 -17.76 1.49
C GLY A 378 47.03 -19.08 0.98
N SER A 379 47.19 -19.54 -0.28
CA SER A 379 48.15 -19.35 -1.38
C SER A 379 47.47 -19.99 -2.63
N SER A 380 47.37 -19.39 -3.84
CA SER A 380 48.38 -19.39 -4.90
C SER A 380 47.85 -18.64 -6.17
N ARG A 381 48.79 -18.11 -6.98
CA ARG A 381 48.67 -17.36 -8.27
C ARG A 381 47.72 -18.00 -9.31
N HIS A 382 47.02 -17.34 -10.26
CA HIS A 382 47.33 -16.19 -11.13
C HIS A 382 46.04 -15.64 -11.83
N ASN A 383 46.02 -14.32 -12.12
CA ASN A 383 45.35 -13.55 -13.22
C ASN A 383 43.85 -13.79 -13.53
N GLY A 384 42.95 -12.82 -13.68
CA GLY A 384 42.96 -11.36 -13.75
C GLY A 384 41.49 -10.90 -13.91
N PHE A 385 41.21 -9.65 -13.54
CA PHE A 385 39.96 -8.88 -13.72
C PHE A 385 38.75 -9.57 -14.38
N SER A 386 37.73 -9.92 -13.59
CA SER A 386 36.34 -9.92 -14.06
C SER A 386 35.37 -9.92 -12.89
N GLY A 387 34.63 -8.82 -12.75
CA GLY A 387 33.60 -8.65 -11.73
C GLY A 387 32.71 -7.44 -12.03
N GLY A 388 32.47 -7.17 -13.31
CA GLY A 388 31.51 -6.16 -13.76
C GLY A 388 30.16 -6.80 -13.97
N VAL A 389 29.18 -6.44 -13.13
CA VAL A 389 27.79 -6.87 -13.25
C VAL A 389 27.06 -5.89 -14.18
N GLY A 390 26.53 -6.36 -15.32
CA GLY A 390 25.66 -5.57 -16.19
C GLY A 390 25.86 -5.82 -17.69
N ALA A 391 24.89 -5.35 -18.49
CA ALA A 391 24.74 -5.59 -19.94
C ALA A 391 25.97 -5.25 -20.83
N LEU A 392 26.97 -4.56 -20.28
CA LEU A 392 28.27 -4.32 -20.93
C LEU A 392 29.16 -5.56 -21.03
N ALA A 393 28.99 -6.55 -20.15
CA ALA A 393 29.74 -7.81 -20.21
C ALA A 393 29.38 -8.68 -21.42
N ILE A 394 28.16 -8.52 -21.96
CA ILE A 394 27.66 -9.30 -23.10
C ILE A 394 28.23 -8.75 -24.43
N MET A 395 28.58 -7.46 -24.50
CA MET A 395 29.20 -6.87 -25.70
C MET A 395 30.67 -7.25 -25.86
N ASN A 396 31.41 -7.49 -24.77
CA ASN A 396 32.85 -7.79 -24.85
C ASN A 396 33.13 -9.21 -25.40
N ASN A 397 32.25 -10.17 -25.13
CA ASN A 397 32.39 -11.53 -25.68
C ASN A 397 32.13 -11.60 -27.19
N ARG A 398 31.35 -10.66 -27.76
CA ARG A 398 31.09 -10.60 -29.21
C ARG A 398 32.20 -9.94 -30.02
N LEU A 399 33.02 -9.10 -29.39
CA LEU A 399 34.19 -8.48 -30.02
C LEU A 399 35.42 -9.40 -29.99
N ALA A 400 35.53 -10.31 -29.01
CA ALA A 400 36.60 -11.29 -28.95
C ALA A 400 36.42 -12.45 -29.96
N GLU A 401 35.19 -12.85 -30.28
CA GLU A 401 34.91 -13.91 -31.28
C GLU A 401 35.26 -13.49 -32.73
N THR A 402 35.45 -12.19 -33.01
CA THR A 402 35.77 -11.69 -34.36
C THR A 402 37.25 -11.35 -34.57
N SER A 403 38.10 -11.42 -33.53
CA SER A 403 39.54 -11.17 -33.64
C SER A 403 40.41 -12.43 -33.79
N ASP A 404 39.87 -13.64 -33.56
CA ASP A 404 40.61 -14.91 -33.64
C ASP A 404 40.56 -15.59 -35.02
N THR A 405 40.20 -14.85 -36.08
CA THR A 405 40.41 -15.29 -37.47
C THR A 405 41.31 -14.30 -38.22
N ARG A 406 42.60 -14.26 -37.85
CA ARG A 406 43.70 -13.91 -38.77
C ARG A 406 45.05 -14.39 -38.29
#